data_AF-A0A1X9YMA1-F1
#
_entry.id   AF-A0A1X9YMA1-F1
#
_cell.length_a   1.000
_cell.length_b   1.000
_cell.length_c   1.000
_cell.angle_alpha   90.00
_cell.angle_beta   90.00
_cell.angle_gamma   90.00
#
_symmetry.space_group_name_H-M   'P 1'
#
loop_
_entity.id
_entity.type
_entity.pdbx_description
1 polymer ?
#
loop_
_entity_poly.entity_id
_entity_poly.type
_entity_poly.pdbx_seq_one_letter_code
_entity_poly.pdbx_strand_id
1 'polypeptide(L)'
;MYTAPNLITIVSKENLDDYNGHPNKREIILENGLVKQKITYDDAYFWSYTDTIDYYYDAARRLQRTRQRTKHYVIERNYAFDAKGNLRSILGEKKDRYDNTVVGTTEEHFGGYDDKPNPLKGICLWQDLLYLTLSANNFTSYSYRGDKGFRDITWTLAYDENGNADFSK
;
A
#
# COMPACT_ATOMS: atom_id res chain seq x y z
N MET A 1 22.62 -5.40 21.46
CA MET A 1 21.53 -5.47 20.47
C MET A 1 20.86 -4.12 20.41
N TYR A 2 20.80 -3.49 19.24
CA TYR A 2 20.01 -2.27 19.04
C TYR A 2 18.54 -2.68 18.87
N THR A 3 17.70 -2.39 19.86
CA THR A 3 16.24 -2.41 19.67
C THR A 3 15.88 -1.14 18.92
N ALA A 4 15.72 -1.25 17.60
CA ALA A 4 15.13 -0.15 16.84
C ALA A 4 13.78 0.23 17.47
N PRO A 5 13.44 1.53 17.56
CA PRO A 5 12.13 1.91 18.05
C PRO A 5 11.06 1.25 17.18
N ASN A 6 10.08 0.59 17.81
CA ASN A 6 8.93 -0.03 17.14
C ASN A 6 7.94 1.03 16.59
N LEU A 7 8.38 2.27 16.43
CA LEU A 7 7.58 3.41 16.02
C LEU A 7 8.42 4.31 15.11
N ILE A 8 7.90 4.58 13.91
CA ILE A 8 8.41 5.59 13.00
C ILE A 8 7.37 6.70 12.95
N THR A 9 7.79 7.94 13.20
CA THR A 9 6.93 9.12 13.06
C THR A 9 7.37 9.93 11.85
N ILE A 10 6.42 10.24 10.97
CA ILE A 10 6.62 11.07 9.79
C ILE A 10 5.74 12.30 9.95
N VAL A 11 6.32 13.49 9.82
CA VAL A 11 5.59 14.76 9.81
C VAL A 11 5.92 15.45 8.49
N SER A 12 4.91 15.67 7.66
CA SER A 12 5.03 16.47 6.44
C SER A 12 4.26 17.77 6.61
N LYS A 13 4.85 18.88 6.17
CA LYS A 13 4.21 20.19 6.16
C LYS A 13 4.31 20.75 4.75
N GLU A 14 3.18 21.13 4.17
CA GLU A 14 3.17 21.91 2.93
C GLU A 14 3.37 23.38 3.30
N ASN A 15 4.47 23.96 2.83
CA ASN A 15 4.67 25.40 2.84
C ASN A 15 4.35 25.91 1.43
N LEU A 16 3.09 26.24 1.19
CA LEU A 16 2.69 27.02 0.04
C LEU A 16 2.64 28.48 0.51
N ASP A 17 3.13 29.42 -0.31
CA ASP A 17 3.56 30.77 0.11
C ASP A 17 2.58 31.51 1.05
N ASP A 18 1.26 31.36 0.84
CA ASP A 18 0.22 32.00 1.66
C ASP A 18 -0.61 31.04 2.54
N TYR A 19 -0.30 29.73 2.51
CA TYR A 19 -1.01 28.71 3.28
C TYR A 19 -0.09 28.03 4.27
N ASN A 20 -0.26 28.36 5.55
CA ASN A 20 0.40 27.64 6.64
C ASN A 20 -0.37 26.32 6.87
N GLY A 21 -0.09 25.34 6.03
CA GLY A 21 -0.76 24.04 6.10
C GLY A 21 -0.56 23.37 7.46
N HIS A 22 -1.62 22.75 7.96
CA HIS A 22 -1.53 21.93 9.15
C HIS A 22 -0.57 20.76 8.90
N PRO A 23 0.31 20.41 9.86
CA PRO A 23 1.21 19.29 9.69
C PRO A 23 0.42 18.00 9.53
N ASN A 24 0.71 17.22 8.48
CA ASN A 24 0.19 15.87 8.32
C ASN A 24 1.13 14.92 9.06
N LYS A 25 0.66 14.37 10.18
CA LYS A 25 1.42 13.43 11.00
C LYS A 25 1.01 12.00 10.68
N ARG A 26 2.00 11.12 10.61
CA ARG A 26 1.81 9.68 10.46
C ARG A 26 2.67 8.94 11.47
N GLU A 27 2.12 7.87 12.01
CA GLU A 27 2.83 6.93 12.88
C GLU A 27 2.78 5.54 12.25
N ILE A 28 3.93 4.88 12.16
CA ILE A 28 4.06 3.52 11.65
C ILE A 28 4.62 2.68 12.78
N ILE A 29 3.80 1.76 13.28
CA ILE A 29 4.16 0.86 14.37
C ILE A 29 4.68 -0.43 13.74
N LEU A 30 5.86 -0.87 14.18
CA LEU A 30 6.50 -2.09 13.74
C LEU A 30 6.38 -3.19 14.79
N GLU A 31 6.25 -4.43 14.34
CA GLU A 31 6.31 -5.62 15.19
C GLU A 31 7.10 -6.69 14.45
N ASN A 32 8.18 -7.19 15.08
CA ASN A 32 9.07 -8.21 14.49
C ASN A 32 9.59 -7.83 13.08
N GLY A 33 9.92 -6.54 12.88
CA GLY A 33 10.42 -6.00 11.62
C GLY A 33 9.38 -5.87 10.50
N LEU A 34 8.10 -6.01 10.81
CA LEU A 34 6.98 -5.82 9.88
C LEU A 34 6.13 -4.64 10.33
N VAL A 35 5.48 -3.95 9.39
CA VAL A 35 4.52 -2.90 9.73
C VAL A 35 3.31 -3.56 10.36
N LYS A 36 3.00 -3.25 11.61
CA LYS A 36 1.78 -3.74 12.28
C LYS A 36 0.60 -2.83 11.99
N GLN A 37 0.84 -1.53 12.11
CA GLN A 37 -0.21 -0.52 12.04
C GLN A 37 0.35 0.79 11.51
N LYS A 38 -0.47 1.51 10.74
CA LYS A 38 -0.22 2.89 10.32
C LYS A 38 -1.38 3.76 10.80
N ILE A 39 -1.06 4.88 11.44
CA ILE A 39 -2.01 5.88 11.93
C ILE A 39 -1.73 7.17 11.19
N THR A 40 -2.74 7.78 10.58
CA THR A 40 -2.66 9.09 9.92
C THR A 40 -3.55 10.06 10.68
N TYR A 41 -2.96 11.16 11.13
CA TYR A 41 -3.65 12.24 11.83
C TYR A 41 -3.94 13.34 10.83
N ASP A 42 -5.23 13.65 10.67
CA ASP A 42 -5.67 14.83 9.94
C ASP A 42 -6.05 15.92 10.96
N ASP A 43 -5.05 16.74 11.31
CA ASP A 43 -5.19 17.83 12.27
C ASP A 43 -5.61 19.15 11.58
N ALA A 44 -6.07 19.09 10.32
CA ALA A 44 -6.38 20.28 9.52
C ALA A 44 -7.66 21.02 9.94
N TYR A 45 -8.52 20.41 10.76
CA TYR A 45 -9.81 21.00 11.16
C TYR A 45 -10.19 20.63 12.60
N PHE A 46 -11.14 21.40 13.17
CA PHE A 46 -11.76 21.16 14.49
C PHE A 46 -12.33 19.73 14.70
N TRP A 47 -12.45 18.96 13.62
CA TRP A 47 -12.83 17.56 13.62
C TRP A 47 -11.64 16.71 13.21
N SER A 48 -10.67 16.55 14.12
CA SER A 48 -9.51 15.70 13.89
C SER A 48 -9.97 14.27 13.59
N TYR A 49 -9.65 13.76 12.41
CA TYR A 49 -9.90 12.36 12.07
C TYR A 49 -8.60 11.58 12.12
N THR A 50 -8.72 10.34 12.57
CA THR A 50 -7.61 9.41 12.62
C THR A 50 -7.95 8.22 11.73
N ASP A 51 -7.21 8.09 10.64
CA ASP A 51 -7.29 6.92 9.77
C ASP A 51 -6.27 5.90 10.26
N THR A 52 -6.72 4.65 10.47
CA THR A 52 -5.86 3.56 10.93
C THR A 52 -5.86 2.43 9.93
N ILE A 53 -4.70 1.89 9.60
CA ILE A 53 -4.55 0.70 8.77
C ILE A 53 -3.84 -0.37 9.58
N ASP A 54 -4.48 -1.51 9.78
CA ASP A 54 -3.84 -2.71 10.33
C ASP A 54 -3.33 -3.60 9.20
N TYR A 55 -2.17 -4.21 9.40
CA TYR A 55 -1.50 -5.08 8.42
C TYR A 55 -1.39 -6.50 9.00
N TYR A 56 -1.76 -7.49 8.20
CA TYR A 56 -1.76 -8.90 8.60
C TYR A 56 -0.91 -9.71 7.62
N TYR A 57 0.00 -10.52 8.16
CA TYR A 57 0.95 -11.30 7.38
C TYR A 57 0.72 -12.81 7.56
N ASP A 58 1.05 -13.58 6.53
CA ASP A 58 1.06 -15.04 6.62
C ASP A 58 2.33 -15.58 7.32
N ALA A 59 2.42 -16.90 7.48
CA ALA A 59 3.58 -17.57 8.09
C ALA A 59 4.90 -17.37 7.31
N ALA A 60 4.81 -17.05 6.02
CA ALA A 60 5.95 -16.70 5.18
C ALA A 60 6.28 -15.19 5.21
N ARG A 61 5.66 -14.43 6.13
CA ARG A 61 5.83 -12.98 6.31
C ARG A 61 5.41 -12.16 5.09
N ARG A 62 4.50 -12.67 4.26
CA ARG A 62 3.90 -11.94 3.13
C ARG A 62 2.63 -11.24 3.58
N LEU A 63 2.40 -10.02 3.11
CA LEU A 63 1.19 -9.25 3.46
C LEU A 63 -0.04 -9.96 2.89
N GLN A 64 -0.89 -10.50 3.76
CA GLN A 64 -2.08 -11.25 3.36
C GLN A 64 -3.33 -10.36 3.35
N ARG A 65 -3.41 -9.40 4.27
CA ARG A 65 -4.58 -8.53 4.42
C ARG A 65 -4.22 -7.17 4.99
N THR A 66 -4.94 -6.15 4.56
CA THR A 66 -4.99 -4.86 5.26
C THR A 66 -6.42 -4.52 5.65
N ARG A 67 -6.58 -3.81 6.76
CA ARG A 67 -7.87 -3.30 7.24
C ARG A 67 -7.74 -1.83 7.60
N GLN A 68 -8.27 -0.97 6.75
CA GLN A 68 -8.31 0.47 6.97
C GLN A 68 -9.63 0.87 7.61
N ARG A 69 -9.56 1.57 8.74
CA ARG A 69 -10.69 2.22 9.39
C ARG A 69 -10.57 3.71 9.15
N THR A 70 -11.55 4.27 8.45
CA THR A 70 -11.73 5.72 8.32
C THR A 70 -12.92 6.16 9.15
N LYS A 71 -13.26 7.45 9.09
CA LYS A 71 -14.43 8.00 9.77
C LYS A 71 -15.73 7.23 9.47
N HIS A 72 -15.98 6.93 8.20
CA HIS A 72 -17.26 6.40 7.75
C HIS A 72 -17.17 4.96 7.25
N TYR A 73 -15.97 4.47 6.93
CA TYR A 73 -15.82 3.21 6.22
C TYR A 73 -14.78 2.31 6.86
N VAL A 74 -14.97 1.01 6.63
CA VAL A 74 -13.93 -0.01 6.78
C VAL A 74 -13.58 -0.51 5.39
N ILE A 75 -12.32 -0.44 5.00
CA ILE A 75 -11.81 -0.95 3.72
C ILE A 75 -10.91 -2.14 4.04
N GLU A 76 -11.29 -3.32 3.58
CA GLU A 76 -10.48 -4.52 3.69
C GLU A 76 -9.91 -4.88 2.34
N ARG A 77 -8.62 -5.25 2.29
CA ARG A 77 -7.96 -5.71 1.08
C ARG A 77 -7.27 -7.02 1.36
N ASN A 78 -7.55 -8.04 0.55
CA ASN A 78 -6.95 -9.37 0.63
C ASN A 78 -6.00 -9.57 -0.55
N TYR A 79 -4.80 -10.06 -0.26
CA TYR A 79 -3.70 -10.17 -1.22
C TYR A 79 -3.45 -11.65 -1.52
N ALA A 80 -3.42 -12.01 -2.81
CA ALA A 80 -3.14 -13.37 -3.26
C ALA A 80 -1.81 -13.41 -4.02
N PHE A 81 -0.97 -14.40 -3.73
CA PHE A 81 0.32 -14.58 -4.38
C PHE A 81 0.35 -15.89 -5.17
N ASP A 82 1.15 -15.92 -6.24
CA ASP A 82 1.47 -17.14 -6.97
C ASP A 82 2.54 -17.98 -6.25
N ALA A 83 2.91 -19.11 -6.86
CA ALA A 83 3.92 -20.02 -6.33
C ALA A 83 5.34 -19.44 -6.35
N LYS A 84 5.63 -18.45 -7.20
CA LYS A 84 6.91 -17.73 -7.26
C LYS A 84 6.98 -16.60 -6.21
N GLY A 85 5.88 -16.32 -5.50
CA GLY A 85 5.79 -15.23 -4.53
C GLY A 85 5.49 -13.87 -5.17
N ASN A 86 4.94 -13.85 -6.38
CA ASN A 86 4.45 -12.66 -7.05
C ASN A 86 3.00 -12.38 -6.70
N LEU A 87 2.64 -11.11 -6.51
CA LEU A 87 1.27 -10.71 -6.17
C LEU A 87 0.35 -10.95 -7.36
N ARG A 88 -0.56 -11.90 -7.32
CA ARG A 88 -1.46 -12.19 -8.44
C ARG A 88 -2.67 -11.25 -8.47
N SER A 89 -3.26 -10.99 -7.31
CA SER A 89 -4.45 -10.16 -7.22
C SER A 89 -4.65 -9.52 -5.85
N ILE A 90 -5.44 -8.44 -5.83
CA ILE A 90 -5.99 -7.84 -4.62
C ILE A 90 -7.50 -7.77 -4.75
N LEU A 91 -8.20 -8.29 -3.75
CA LEU A 91 -9.66 -8.13 -3.61
C LEU A 91 -9.94 -7.13 -2.50
N GLY A 92 -10.64 -6.05 -2.84
CA GLY A 92 -11.02 -4.98 -1.93
C GLY A 92 -12.52 -4.98 -1.65
N GLU A 93 -12.87 -4.72 -0.41
CA GLU A 93 -14.25 -4.56 0.03
C GLU A 93 -14.35 -3.31 0.91
N LYS A 94 -15.27 -2.42 0.57
CA LYS A 94 -15.58 -1.21 1.32
C LYS A 94 -16.92 -1.39 2.01
N LYS A 95 -16.92 -1.28 3.33
CA LYS A 95 -18.11 -1.39 4.19
C LYS A 95 -18.40 -0.08 4.89
N ASP A 96 -19.67 0.23 5.08
CA ASP A 96 -20.07 1.23 6.07
C ASP A 96 -19.65 0.76 7.46
N ARG A 97 -19.11 1.69 8.26
CA ARG A 97 -18.52 1.36 9.56
C ARG A 97 -19.57 1.02 10.63
N TYR A 98 -20.80 1.50 10.50
CA TYR A 98 -21.83 1.39 11.54
C TYR A 98 -22.63 0.09 11.43
N ASP A 99 -22.96 -0.34 10.21
CA ASP A 99 -23.81 -1.52 9.97
C ASP A 99 -23.11 -2.64 9.17
N ASN A 100 -21.87 -2.42 8.71
CA ASN A 100 -21.10 -3.32 7.86
C ASN A 100 -21.68 -3.57 6.46
N THR A 101 -22.64 -2.75 6.00
CA THR A 101 -23.17 -2.83 4.65
C THR A 101 -22.04 -2.65 3.63
N VAL A 102 -21.92 -3.59 2.69
CA VAL A 102 -20.95 -3.47 1.59
C VAL A 102 -21.42 -2.38 0.64
N VAL A 103 -20.63 -1.31 0.53
CA VAL A 103 -20.91 -0.14 -0.31
C VAL A 103 -19.99 -0.05 -1.52
N GLY A 104 -19.05 -1.00 -1.65
CA GLY A 104 -18.23 -1.11 -2.85
C GLY A 104 -17.25 -2.28 -2.82
N THR A 105 -16.86 -2.70 -4.02
CA THR A 105 -15.87 -3.78 -4.21
C THR A 105 -14.86 -3.40 -5.27
N THR A 106 -13.64 -3.92 -5.13
CA THR A 106 -12.58 -3.75 -6.12
C THR A 106 -11.85 -5.05 -6.36
N GLU A 107 -11.38 -5.25 -7.58
CA GLU A 107 -10.54 -6.36 -7.98
C GLU A 107 -9.36 -5.81 -8.78
N GLU A 108 -8.16 -6.17 -8.38
CA GLU A 108 -6.91 -5.82 -9.05
C GLU A 108 -6.18 -7.08 -9.45
N HIS A 109 -5.64 -7.13 -10.67
CA HIS A 109 -4.79 -8.20 -11.13
C HIS A 109 -3.44 -7.66 -11.61
N PHE A 110 -2.42 -8.47 -11.42
CA PHE A 110 -1.05 -8.17 -11.80
C PHE A 110 -0.50 -9.33 -12.61
N GLY A 111 0.22 -9.03 -13.69
CA GLY A 111 0.69 -10.05 -14.61
C GLY A 111 1.88 -9.61 -15.47
N GLY A 112 2.24 -10.48 -16.41
CA GLY A 112 3.41 -10.26 -17.26
C GLY A 112 4.70 -10.15 -16.42
N TYR A 113 4.85 -11.03 -15.44
CA TYR A 113 6.04 -11.10 -14.62
C TYR A 113 7.26 -11.54 -15.44
N ASP A 114 8.37 -10.83 -15.27
CA ASP A 114 9.67 -11.33 -15.71
C ASP A 114 10.32 -12.22 -14.65
N ASP A 115 11.54 -12.71 -14.92
CA ASP A 115 12.32 -13.51 -13.97
C ASP A 115 13.36 -12.66 -13.21
N LYS A 116 13.32 -11.32 -13.31
CA LYS A 116 14.27 -10.43 -12.64
C LYS A 116 13.77 -10.06 -11.24
N PRO A 117 14.66 -9.91 -10.25
CA PRO A 117 14.25 -9.43 -8.93
C PRO A 117 13.61 -8.05 -9.00
N ASN A 118 12.55 -7.86 -8.23
CA ASN A 118 11.90 -6.56 -8.09
C ASN A 118 12.77 -5.60 -7.25
N PRO A 119 13.30 -4.51 -7.83
CA PRO A 119 14.17 -3.57 -7.12
C PRO A 119 13.42 -2.74 -6.06
N LEU A 120 12.08 -2.71 -6.13
CA LEU A 120 11.24 -1.98 -5.17
C LEU A 120 10.82 -2.84 -3.98
N LYS A 121 11.22 -4.13 -3.97
CA LYS A 121 10.85 -5.05 -2.90
C LYS A 121 11.35 -4.55 -1.55
N GLY A 122 10.42 -4.38 -0.60
CA GLY A 122 10.72 -3.88 0.75
C GLY A 122 10.78 -2.36 0.91
N ILE A 123 10.66 -1.58 -0.17
CA ILE A 123 10.67 -0.10 -0.11
C ILE A 123 9.24 0.42 0.02
N CYS A 124 8.57 0.09 1.13
CA CYS A 124 7.19 0.53 1.38
C CYS A 124 7.17 1.89 2.11
N LEU A 125 7.36 2.99 1.38
CA LEU A 125 7.21 4.34 1.95
C LEU A 125 5.85 4.97 1.62
N TRP A 126 5.22 4.57 0.51
CA TRP A 126 4.00 5.19 0.00
C TRP A 126 2.93 4.14 -0.27
N GLN A 127 1.72 4.42 0.17
CA GLN A 127 0.60 3.46 0.12
C GLN A 127 0.19 3.14 -1.33
N ASP A 128 0.27 4.15 -2.21
CA ASP A 128 -0.06 4.01 -3.63
C ASP A 128 0.96 3.15 -4.38
N LEU A 129 2.15 2.94 -3.81
CA LEU A 129 3.21 2.11 -4.37
C LEU A 129 3.38 0.79 -3.62
N LEU A 130 2.58 0.52 -2.58
CA LEU A 130 2.74 -0.66 -1.73
C LEU A 130 2.75 -1.94 -2.56
N TYR A 131 1.79 -2.11 -3.49
CA TYR A 131 1.68 -3.31 -4.30
C TYR A 131 2.90 -3.56 -5.20
N LEU A 132 3.59 -2.48 -5.63
CA LEU A 132 4.86 -2.59 -6.37
C LEU A 132 5.96 -3.22 -5.53
N THR A 133 5.87 -3.19 -4.20
CA THR A 133 6.89 -3.75 -3.31
C THR A 133 6.62 -5.20 -2.91
N LEU A 134 5.44 -5.74 -3.21
CA LEU A 134 4.97 -7.03 -2.69
C LEU A 134 5.43 -8.23 -3.52
N SER A 135 5.69 -8.04 -4.81
CA SER A 135 6.07 -9.14 -5.72
C SER A 135 7.55 -9.46 -5.66
N ALA A 136 7.91 -10.73 -5.88
CA ALA A 136 9.30 -11.15 -6.02
C ALA A 136 9.96 -10.62 -7.30
N ASN A 137 9.18 -10.55 -8.38
CA ASN A 137 9.58 -10.11 -9.71
C ASN A 137 8.82 -8.85 -10.14
N ASN A 138 9.28 -8.22 -11.22
CA ASN A 138 8.60 -7.07 -11.81
C ASN A 138 7.44 -7.53 -12.68
N PHE A 139 6.28 -6.91 -12.51
CA PHE A 139 5.14 -7.09 -13.40
C PHE A 139 5.08 -5.99 -14.44
N THR A 140 4.48 -6.31 -15.59
CA THR A 140 4.33 -5.41 -16.74
C THR A 140 2.88 -5.10 -17.06
N SER A 141 1.93 -5.78 -16.41
CA SER A 141 0.51 -5.50 -16.58
C SER A 141 -0.22 -5.38 -15.25
N TYR A 142 -1.16 -4.45 -15.22
CA TYR A 142 -2.07 -4.19 -14.12
C TYR A 142 -3.47 -3.94 -14.66
N SER A 143 -4.46 -4.61 -14.08
CA SER A 143 -5.86 -4.30 -14.30
C SER A 143 -6.54 -4.00 -12.98
N TYR A 144 -7.51 -3.10 -13.05
CA TYR A 144 -8.36 -2.68 -11.94
C TYR A 144 -9.81 -2.67 -12.39
N ARG A 145 -10.67 -3.26 -11.57
CA ARG A 145 -12.12 -3.21 -11.69
C ARG A 145 -12.70 -2.73 -10.37
N GLY A 146 -13.57 -1.74 -10.42
CA GLY A 146 -14.37 -1.33 -9.26
C GLY A 146 -15.72 -0.75 -9.70
N ASP A 147 -16.52 -0.31 -8.73
CA ASP A 147 -17.91 0.13 -8.99
C ASP A 147 -18.01 1.30 -9.98
N LYS A 148 -16.95 2.12 -10.09
CA LYS A 148 -16.89 3.29 -10.97
C LYS A 148 -16.26 3.01 -12.33
N GLY A 149 -15.91 1.77 -12.63
CA GLY A 149 -15.42 1.37 -13.93
C GLY A 149 -14.18 0.48 -13.89
N PHE A 150 -13.57 0.38 -15.06
CA PHE A 150 -12.49 -0.54 -15.36
C PHE A 150 -11.29 0.24 -15.92
N ARG A 151 -10.10 -0.15 -15.48
CA ARG A 151 -8.84 0.44 -15.93
C ARG A 151 -7.83 -0.67 -16.19
N ASP A 152 -7.29 -0.70 -17.39
CA ASP A 152 -6.13 -1.51 -17.74
C ASP A 152 -4.94 -0.62 -18.01
N ILE A 153 -3.79 -1.02 -17.48
CA ILE A 153 -2.52 -0.34 -17.72
C ILE A 153 -1.47 -1.41 -18.00
N THR A 154 -0.73 -1.21 -19.07
CA THR A 154 0.48 -1.98 -19.38
C THR A 154 1.66 -1.03 -19.31
N TRP A 155 2.73 -1.47 -18.68
CA TRP A 155 4.00 -0.76 -18.66
C TRP A 155 5.14 -1.73 -18.87
N THR A 156 6.25 -1.21 -19.38
CA THR A 156 7.46 -1.98 -19.58
C THR A 156 8.55 -1.32 -18.76
N LEU A 157 9.16 -2.08 -17.84
CA LEU A 157 10.35 -1.58 -17.16
C LEU A 157 11.53 -1.63 -18.14
N ALA A 158 12.24 -0.52 -18.28
CA ALA A 158 13.51 -0.53 -18.97
C ALA A 158 14.57 -1.19 -18.08
N TYR A 159 15.49 -1.94 -18.69
CA TYR A 159 16.60 -2.56 -18.00
C TYR A 159 17.92 -2.18 -18.65
N ASP A 160 18.97 -2.08 -17.84
CA ASP A 160 20.35 -1.98 -18.29
C ASP A 160 20.89 -3.34 -18.78
N GLU A 161 22.12 -3.35 -19.29
CA GLU A 161 22.81 -4.56 -19.76
C GLU A 161 23.03 -5.61 -18.65
N ASN A 162 22.98 -5.19 -17.38
CA ASN A 162 23.14 -6.05 -16.21
C ASN A 162 21.79 -6.58 -15.68
N GLY A 163 20.67 -6.18 -16.29
CA GLY A 163 19.33 -6.57 -15.87
C GLY A 163 18.78 -5.77 -14.69
N ASN A 164 19.40 -4.65 -14.31
CA ASN A 164 18.86 -3.72 -13.32
C ASN A 164 17.84 -2.79 -13.96
N ALA A 165 16.88 -2.30 -13.17
CA ALA A 165 15.94 -1.28 -13.64
C ALA A 165 16.69 0.00 -14.04
N ASP A 166 16.47 0.46 -15.26
CA ASP A 166 17.04 1.68 -15.81
C ASP A 166 16.03 2.83 -15.69
N PHE A 167 16.20 3.66 -14.67
CA PHE A 167 15.34 4.82 -14.40
C PHE A 167 15.74 6.07 -15.19
N SER A 168 16.74 5.96 -16.10
CA SER A 168 17.16 7.07 -16.95
C SER A 168 16.38 7.19 -18.26
N LYS A 169 15.52 6.21 -18.56
CA LYS A 169 14.71 6.12 -19.78
C LYS A 169 13.26 6.50 -19.57
#